data_AF-A0A4Y2F5S9-F1
#
_entry.id   AF-A0A4Y2F5S9-F1
#
_cell.length_a   1.000
_cell.length_b   1.000
_cell.length_c   1.000
_cell.angle_alpha   90.00
_cell.angle_beta   90.00
_cell.angle_gamma   90.00
#
_symmetry.space_group_name_H-M   'P 1'
#
loop_
_entity.id
_entity.type
_entity.pdbx_description
1 polymer ?
#
loop_
_entity_poly.entity_id
_entity_poly.type
_entity_poly.pdbx_seq_one_letter_code
_entity_poly.pdbx_strand_id
1 'polypeptide(L)'
;MYPRQFIKETQFATDGYLLYRRRKPEDGGQTATMKRKSDSVAIDNRWIVPYSPLLLQINNCIDEISEYQAGLYISSNEAAWRIFGFPIHERHSTVIHLDTYLENGQRIYFSKDNLQCRLAIPPNTTFTGFFELCKNDNFAKTLLQCNVSKLHTWEKSKKIFNQRKQGAIVEGHDGIRSVDALGRVYTVHSRNTDYYYVRLLLHKIKGPKSFKDLRTVNGIEYETYLEACLELGLLENDNQWNEALKEAAYSDYPSKIRTPFALILSTFQPKIELGEQ
;
A
#
# COMPACT_ATOMS: atom_id res chain seq x y z
N MET A 1 19.10 -27.84 -21.43
CA MET A 1 19.07 -28.08 -22.88
C MET A 1 18.37 -29.41 -23.14
N TYR A 2 17.52 -29.49 -24.18
CA TYR A 2 16.81 -30.72 -24.58
C TYR A 2 17.63 -31.47 -25.65
N PRO A 3 17.56 -32.81 -25.72
CA PRO A 3 16.68 -33.74 -25.00
C PRO A 3 17.12 -34.01 -23.54
N ARG A 4 16.15 -34.23 -22.64
CA ARG A 4 16.40 -34.63 -21.24
C ARG A 4 16.55 -36.16 -21.10
N GLN A 5 17.19 -36.64 -20.05
CA GLN A 5 17.34 -38.07 -19.80
C GLN A 5 16.00 -38.73 -19.43
N PHE A 6 15.87 -40.03 -19.72
CA PHE A 6 14.73 -40.82 -19.24
C PHE A 6 14.91 -41.13 -17.76
N ILE A 7 13.84 -40.95 -16.99
CA ILE A 7 13.86 -41.20 -15.54
C ILE A 7 12.56 -41.92 -15.21
N LYS A 8 12.66 -43.04 -14.49
CA LYS A 8 11.54 -43.93 -14.20
C LYS A 8 10.54 -43.31 -13.23
N GLU A 9 10.98 -42.40 -12.35
CA GLU A 9 10.17 -41.70 -11.35
C GLU A 9 10.65 -40.26 -11.17
N THR A 10 9.82 -39.36 -10.65
CA THR A 10 10.20 -37.96 -10.42
C THR A 10 11.09 -37.87 -9.19
N GLN A 11 12.24 -37.21 -9.30
CA GLN A 11 13.25 -37.13 -8.23
C GLN A 11 13.73 -35.69 -8.03
N PHE A 12 14.27 -35.38 -6.85
CA PHE A 12 14.92 -34.09 -6.59
C PHE A 12 16.38 -34.14 -7.02
N ALA A 13 16.82 -33.19 -7.85
CA ALA A 13 18.24 -33.04 -8.18
C ALA A 13 19.00 -32.26 -7.10
N THR A 14 20.32 -32.42 -7.12
CA THR A 14 21.28 -31.72 -6.26
C THR A 14 21.36 -30.21 -6.51
N ASP A 15 20.84 -29.71 -7.63
CA ASP A 15 20.72 -28.28 -7.95
C ASP A 15 19.39 -27.66 -7.46
N GLY A 16 18.57 -28.42 -6.73
CA GLY A 16 17.29 -27.99 -6.18
C GLY A 16 16.10 -28.09 -7.14
N TYR A 17 16.32 -28.45 -8.40
CA TYR A 17 15.24 -28.60 -9.38
C TYR A 17 14.69 -30.03 -9.43
N LEU A 18 13.40 -30.17 -9.73
CA LEU A 18 12.76 -31.47 -9.92
C LEU A 18 13.12 -32.09 -11.27
N LEU A 19 13.62 -33.32 -11.23
CA LEU A 19 13.82 -34.18 -12.38
C LEU A 19 12.56 -35.01 -12.63
N TYR A 20 11.72 -34.53 -13.53
CA TYR A 20 10.44 -35.18 -13.85
C TYR A 20 10.61 -36.56 -14.50
N ARG A 21 9.72 -37.49 -14.12
CA ARG A 21 9.58 -38.80 -14.76
C ARG A 21 9.39 -38.67 -16.27
N ARG A 22 10.20 -39.38 -17.05
CA ARG A 22 10.17 -39.44 -18.52
C ARG A 22 10.24 -40.90 -18.96
N ARG A 23 9.11 -41.43 -19.44
CA ARG A 23 8.97 -42.82 -19.91
C ARG A 23 9.60 -43.02 -21.28
N LYS A 24 10.37 -44.09 -21.44
CA LYS A 24 10.86 -44.60 -22.72
C LYS A 24 9.68 -45.13 -23.56
N PRO A 25 9.79 -45.20 -24.90
CA PRO A 25 8.76 -45.80 -25.74
C PRO A 25 8.37 -47.23 -25.31
N GLU A 26 9.36 -48.04 -24.90
CA GLU A 26 9.18 -49.41 -24.40
C GLU A 26 8.36 -49.48 -23.10
N ASP A 27 8.41 -48.43 -22.27
CA ASP A 27 7.71 -48.32 -20.98
C ASP A 27 6.40 -47.51 -21.09
N GLY A 28 5.78 -47.48 -22.27
CA GLY A 28 4.55 -46.73 -22.56
C GLY A 28 4.75 -45.23 -22.77
N GLY A 29 5.94 -44.81 -23.19
CA GLY A 29 6.23 -43.46 -23.68
C GLY A 29 5.77 -43.23 -25.11
N GLN A 30 5.51 -41.98 -25.50
CA GLN A 30 5.05 -41.66 -26.86
C GLN A 30 6.18 -41.13 -27.73
N THR A 31 6.07 -41.41 -29.03
CA THR A 31 6.96 -40.90 -30.07
C THR A 31 6.12 -40.32 -31.20
N ALA A 32 6.52 -39.16 -31.71
CA ALA A 32 5.90 -38.48 -32.83
C ALA A 32 6.97 -38.04 -33.83
N THR A 33 6.73 -38.26 -35.12
CA THR A 33 7.66 -37.85 -36.18
C THR A 33 7.26 -36.48 -36.70
N MET A 34 8.12 -35.48 -36.52
CA MET A 34 7.92 -34.14 -37.07
C MET A 34 8.68 -33.98 -38.38
N LYS A 35 7.97 -33.62 -39.45
CA LYS A 35 8.59 -33.26 -40.75
C LYS A 35 8.93 -31.78 -40.76
N ARG A 36 10.22 -31.45 -40.94
CA ARG A 36 10.69 -30.12 -41.35
C ARG A 36 11.03 -30.14 -42.84
N LYS A 37 11.11 -28.96 -43.45
CA LYS A 37 11.25 -28.74 -44.91
C LYS A 37 12.38 -29.54 -45.58
N SER A 38 13.41 -29.96 -44.84
CA SER A 38 14.52 -30.77 -45.34
C SER A 38 14.77 -32.09 -44.59
N ASP A 39 14.18 -32.32 -43.40
CA ASP A 39 14.45 -33.50 -42.56
C ASP A 39 13.25 -33.91 -41.71
N SER A 40 13.07 -35.21 -41.51
CA SER A 40 12.12 -35.76 -40.52
C SER A 40 12.83 -36.11 -39.22
N VAL A 41 12.41 -35.51 -38.11
CA VAL A 41 12.99 -35.77 -36.77
C VAL A 41 11.97 -36.51 -35.91
N ALA A 42 12.39 -37.63 -35.32
CA ALA A 42 11.60 -38.36 -34.34
C ALA A 42 11.72 -37.68 -32.97
N ILE A 43 10.59 -37.22 -32.44
CA ILE A 43 10.48 -36.57 -31.14
C ILE A 43 9.85 -37.55 -30.17
N ASP A 44 10.56 -37.84 -29.09
CA ASP A 44 10.04 -38.64 -27.98
C ASP A 44 9.83 -37.79 -26.72
N ASN A 45 9.36 -38.44 -25.65
CA ASN A 45 9.16 -37.82 -24.34
C ASN A 45 10.39 -37.10 -23.75
N ARG A 46 11.61 -37.31 -24.27
CA ARG A 46 12.80 -36.56 -23.81
C ARG A 46 12.75 -35.11 -24.22
N TRP A 47 12.00 -34.76 -25.26
CA TRP A 47 11.89 -33.43 -25.84
C TRP A 47 10.69 -32.61 -25.31
N ILE A 48 9.82 -33.24 -24.51
CA ILE A 48 8.55 -32.66 -24.05
C ILE A 48 8.72 -32.02 -22.67
N VAL A 49 8.18 -30.83 -22.43
CA VAL A 49 8.07 -30.26 -21.08
C VAL A 49 6.76 -30.79 -20.46
N PRO A 50 6.77 -31.57 -19.36
CA PRO A 50 5.54 -32.01 -18.73
C PRO A 50 4.84 -30.80 -18.07
N TYR A 51 3.77 -30.32 -18.68
CA TYR A 51 2.89 -29.30 -18.12
C TYR A 51 1.62 -29.98 -17.58
N SER A 52 1.40 -29.94 -16.27
CA SER A 52 0.13 -30.35 -15.64
C SER A 52 -0.26 -29.33 -14.57
N PRO A 53 -1.26 -28.48 -14.85
CA PRO A 53 -1.78 -27.51 -13.88
C PRO A 53 -2.30 -28.17 -12.58
N LEU A 54 -2.86 -29.39 -12.70
CA LEU A 54 -3.48 -30.12 -11.59
C LEU A 54 -2.47 -30.67 -10.58
N LEU A 55 -1.26 -31.01 -11.03
CA LEU A 55 -0.21 -31.53 -10.14
C LEU A 55 0.50 -30.42 -9.33
N LEU A 56 0.38 -29.16 -9.77
CA LEU A 56 0.90 -27.99 -9.05
C LEU A 56 -0.02 -27.54 -7.92
N GLN A 57 -1.33 -27.84 -7.97
CA GLN A 57 -2.28 -27.47 -6.92
C GLN A 57 -2.24 -28.38 -5.67
N ILE A 58 -1.65 -29.57 -5.76
CA ILE A 58 -1.70 -30.58 -4.66
C ILE A 58 -0.63 -30.32 -3.60
N ASN A 59 0.46 -29.63 -3.93
CA ASN A 59 1.44 -29.20 -2.95
C ASN A 59 1.22 -27.73 -2.63
N ASN A 60 0.91 -27.43 -1.36
CA ASN A 60 0.99 -26.10 -0.75
C ASN A 60 2.46 -25.62 -0.69
N CYS A 61 3.17 -25.65 -1.81
CA CYS A 61 4.48 -25.07 -2.01
C CYS A 61 4.24 -23.89 -2.93
N ILE A 62 4.40 -22.68 -2.40
CA ILE A 62 4.32 -21.45 -3.18
C ILE A 62 5.50 -21.50 -4.16
N ASP A 63 5.23 -21.85 -5.41
CA ASP A 63 6.20 -21.77 -6.50
C ASP A 63 6.14 -20.37 -7.09
N GLU A 64 6.92 -19.47 -6.48
CA GLU A 64 7.04 -18.07 -6.88
C GLU A 64 7.37 -17.92 -8.39
N ILE A 65 8.08 -18.88 -8.99
CA ILE A 65 8.44 -18.83 -10.42
C ILE A 65 7.21 -19.12 -11.29
N SER A 66 6.42 -20.12 -10.93
CA SER A 66 5.17 -20.44 -11.64
C SER A 66 4.11 -19.34 -11.45
N GLU A 67 4.01 -18.79 -10.24
CA GLU A 67 3.11 -17.66 -9.94
C GLU A 67 3.53 -16.39 -10.71
N TYR A 68 4.84 -16.13 -10.79
CA TYR A 68 5.39 -15.06 -11.61
C TYR A 68 5.11 -15.27 -13.11
N GLN A 69 5.28 -16.48 -13.63
CA GLN A 69 4.97 -16.80 -15.03
C GLN A 69 3.47 -16.73 -15.35
N ALA A 70 2.60 -17.14 -14.43
CA ALA A 70 1.16 -16.99 -14.55
C ALA A 70 0.75 -15.51 -14.50
N GLY A 71 1.38 -14.71 -13.64
CA GLY A 71 1.18 -13.25 -13.58
C GLY A 71 1.69 -12.49 -14.81
N LEU A 72 2.57 -13.11 -15.61
CA LEU A 72 3.04 -12.60 -16.90
C LEU A 72 2.19 -13.06 -18.09
N TYR A 73 1.27 -14.01 -17.89
CA TYR A 73 0.37 -14.44 -18.95
C TYR A 73 -0.60 -13.31 -19.30
N ILE A 74 -0.58 -12.92 -20.57
CA ILE A 74 -1.46 -11.91 -21.14
C ILE A 74 -2.38 -12.62 -22.13
N SER A 75 -3.69 -12.33 -22.05
CA SER A 75 -4.67 -12.94 -22.96
C SER A 75 -4.36 -12.63 -24.42
N SER A 76 -4.77 -13.50 -25.35
CA SER A 76 -4.55 -13.29 -26.80
C SER A 76 -5.09 -11.94 -27.29
N ASN A 77 -6.21 -11.49 -26.72
CA ASN A 77 -6.83 -10.20 -27.06
C ASN A 77 -5.96 -9.02 -26.60
N GLU A 78 -5.43 -9.07 -25.37
CA GLU A 78 -4.55 -8.02 -24.86
C GLU A 78 -3.18 -8.02 -25.58
N ALA A 79 -2.66 -9.19 -25.97
CA ALA A 79 -1.43 -9.30 -26.76
C ALA A 79 -1.59 -8.66 -28.15
N ALA A 80 -2.71 -8.91 -28.84
CA ALA A 80 -3.04 -8.23 -30.09
C ALA A 80 -3.15 -6.71 -29.89
N TRP A 81 -3.81 -6.27 -28.81
CA TRP A 81 -3.92 -4.85 -28.47
C TRP A 81 -2.55 -4.16 -28.28
N ARG A 82 -1.62 -4.85 -27.61
CA ARG A 82 -0.22 -4.41 -27.45
C ARG A 82 0.53 -4.35 -28.78
N ILE A 83 0.39 -5.37 -29.63
CA ILE A 83 1.07 -5.45 -30.95
C ILE A 83 0.61 -4.31 -31.88
N PHE A 84 -0.68 -3.99 -31.88
CA PHE A 84 -1.24 -2.92 -32.70
C PHE A 84 -1.09 -1.52 -32.07
N GLY A 85 -0.50 -1.42 -30.87
CA GLY A 85 -0.24 -0.14 -30.22
C GLY A 85 -1.51 0.59 -29.75
N PHE A 86 -2.61 -0.12 -29.55
CA PHE A 86 -3.84 0.48 -29.04
C PHE A 86 -3.66 0.88 -27.56
N PRO A 87 -4.24 2.01 -27.11
CA PRO A 87 -4.24 2.37 -25.70
C PRO A 87 -4.98 1.29 -24.89
N ILE A 88 -4.26 0.66 -23.96
CA ILE A 88 -4.79 -0.44 -23.11
C ILE A 88 -5.41 0.12 -21.83
N HIS A 89 -4.84 1.22 -21.34
CA HIS A 89 -5.31 1.91 -20.16
C HIS A 89 -5.06 3.40 -20.32
N GLU A 90 -6.10 4.19 -20.07
CA GLU A 90 -5.93 5.61 -19.77
C GLU A 90 -5.97 5.78 -18.26
N ARG A 91 -5.03 6.56 -17.71
CA ARG A 91 -5.02 6.90 -16.29
C ARG A 91 -5.58 8.29 -16.12
N HIS A 92 -6.83 8.33 -15.68
CA HIS A 92 -7.48 9.53 -15.15
C HIS A 92 -7.93 9.21 -13.73
N SER A 93 -7.59 9.98 -12.70
CA SER A 93 -6.90 11.28 -12.67
C SER A 93 -5.40 11.16 -12.35
N THR A 94 -4.64 12.25 -12.49
CA THR A 94 -3.19 12.23 -12.15
C THR A 94 -2.99 12.02 -10.65
N VAL A 95 -2.19 11.03 -10.26
CA VAL A 95 -1.87 10.75 -8.85
C VAL A 95 -0.55 11.40 -8.46
N ILE A 96 -0.58 12.29 -7.46
CA ILE A 96 0.60 12.96 -6.89
C ILE A 96 0.90 12.36 -5.53
N HIS A 97 2.13 11.89 -5.34
CA HIS A 97 2.55 11.35 -4.05
C HIS A 97 2.90 12.49 -3.10
N LEU A 98 2.32 12.43 -1.90
CA LEU A 98 2.55 13.38 -0.82
C LEU A 98 3.32 12.68 0.31
N ASP A 99 4.31 13.38 0.83
CA ASP A 99 5.20 12.91 1.89
C ASP A 99 4.45 12.87 3.22
N THR A 100 4.79 11.90 4.06
CA THR A 100 4.23 11.75 5.41
C THR A 100 5.27 11.10 6.30
N TYR A 101 5.59 11.76 7.41
CA TYR A 101 6.62 11.34 8.36
C TYR A 101 6.41 12.04 9.71
N LEU A 102 7.08 11.56 10.76
CA LEU A 102 7.06 12.20 12.08
C LEU A 102 7.93 13.46 12.11
N GLU A 103 7.77 14.31 13.12
CA GLU A 103 8.66 15.46 13.31
C GLU A 103 10.14 15.01 13.32
N ASN A 104 10.98 15.70 12.55
CA ASN A 104 12.39 15.35 12.30
C ASN A 104 12.64 13.99 11.61
N GLY A 105 11.59 13.25 11.21
CA GLY A 105 11.68 11.99 10.46
C GLY A 105 11.87 12.16 8.95
N GLN A 106 12.27 13.34 8.49
CA GLN A 106 12.44 13.63 7.08
C GLN A 106 13.66 12.92 6.50
N ARG A 107 13.50 12.27 5.35
CA ARG A 107 14.65 11.77 4.58
C ARG A 107 15.39 12.91 3.88
N ILE A 108 16.66 13.09 4.20
CA ILE A 108 17.54 14.09 3.61
C ILE A 108 18.66 13.40 2.83
N TYR A 109 18.87 13.83 1.59
CA TYR A 109 20.01 13.43 0.78
C TYR A 109 21.08 14.51 0.88
N PHE A 110 22.31 14.11 1.19
CA PHE A 110 23.43 15.01 1.35
C PHE A 110 24.71 14.41 0.73
N SER A 111 25.65 15.30 0.44
CA SER A 111 27.04 15.02 0.08
C SER A 111 27.92 15.51 1.22
N LYS A 112 29.20 15.08 1.26
CA LYS A 112 30.14 15.51 2.31
C LYS A 112 30.22 17.03 2.45
N ASP A 113 30.16 17.76 1.34
CA ASP A 113 30.32 19.22 1.32
C ASP A 113 29.06 19.99 1.78
N ASN A 114 27.87 19.38 1.74
CA ASN A 114 26.61 20.08 2.03
C ASN A 114 25.88 19.57 3.28
N LEU A 115 26.46 18.59 3.99
CA LEU A 115 25.87 17.97 5.19
C LEU A 115 25.52 19.01 6.25
N GLN A 116 26.46 19.89 6.62
CA GLN A 116 26.25 20.90 7.67
C GLN A 116 25.08 21.84 7.32
N CYS A 117 25.05 22.35 6.08
CA CYS A 117 23.96 23.20 5.61
C CYS A 117 22.61 22.47 5.59
N ARG A 118 22.58 21.20 5.17
CA ARG A 118 21.36 20.38 5.11
C ARG A 118 20.81 20.01 6.49
N LEU A 119 21.68 19.89 7.50
CA LEU A 119 21.27 19.66 8.89
C LEU A 119 20.73 20.94 9.54
N ALA A 120 21.36 22.08 9.27
CA ALA A 120 20.89 23.37 9.78
C ALA A 120 19.57 23.81 9.13
N ILE A 121 19.44 23.61 7.82
CA ILE A 121 18.26 24.01 7.04
C ILE A 121 17.86 22.85 6.12
N PRO A 122 16.99 21.95 6.57
CA PRO A 122 16.52 20.85 5.75
C PRO A 122 15.68 21.37 4.57
N PRO A 123 15.80 20.80 3.36
CA PRO A 123 14.99 21.21 2.23
C PRO A 123 13.52 20.88 2.47
N ASN A 124 12.61 21.71 1.96
CA ASN A 124 11.19 21.42 2.08
C ASN A 124 10.79 20.14 1.33
N THR A 125 9.87 19.39 1.94
CA THR A 125 9.15 18.27 1.32
C THR A 125 7.75 18.73 0.94
N THR A 126 6.98 17.86 0.28
CA THR A 126 5.56 18.14 0.06
C THR A 126 4.77 18.20 1.37
N PHE A 127 5.31 17.67 2.47
CA PHE A 127 4.70 17.79 3.80
C PHE A 127 5.00 19.14 4.45
N THR A 128 6.29 19.49 4.63
CA THR A 128 6.65 20.77 5.25
C THR A 128 6.30 21.97 4.37
N GLY A 129 6.37 21.81 3.04
CA GLY A 129 5.90 22.82 2.10
C GLY A 129 4.39 23.07 2.19
N PHE A 130 3.59 22.09 2.61
CA PHE A 130 2.17 22.31 2.86
C PHE A 130 1.94 23.16 4.12
N PHE A 131 2.71 22.93 5.19
CA PHE A 131 2.67 23.78 6.37
C PHE A 131 3.02 25.23 6.05
N GLU A 132 4.06 25.44 5.25
CA GLU A 132 4.50 26.76 4.83
C GLU A 132 3.44 27.45 3.93
N LEU A 133 2.81 26.69 3.04
CA LEU A 133 1.67 27.16 2.26
C LEU A 133 0.50 27.61 3.16
N CYS A 134 0.18 26.83 4.20
CA CYS A 134 -0.89 27.17 5.15
C CYS A 134 -0.55 28.37 6.06
N LYS A 135 0.73 28.70 6.24
CA LYS A 135 1.14 29.94 6.94
C LYS A 135 0.85 31.17 6.07
N ASN A 136 1.15 31.07 4.78
CA ASN A 136 1.17 32.20 3.87
C ASN A 136 -0.18 32.45 3.18
N ASP A 137 -0.97 31.41 2.93
CA ASP A 137 -2.24 31.49 2.20
C ASP A 137 -3.44 31.14 3.10
N ASN A 138 -4.43 32.04 3.17
CA ASN A 138 -5.67 31.81 3.90
C ASN A 138 -6.54 30.73 3.25
N PHE A 139 -6.51 30.61 1.92
CA PHE A 139 -7.26 29.57 1.22
C PHE A 139 -6.68 28.19 1.52
N ALA A 140 -5.36 28.06 1.54
CA ALA A 140 -4.69 26.80 1.87
C ALA A 140 -5.05 26.27 3.27
N LYS A 141 -5.39 27.15 4.22
CA LYS A 141 -5.86 26.75 5.57
C LYS A 141 -7.16 25.95 5.54
N THR A 142 -7.95 26.08 4.48
CA THR A 142 -9.22 25.34 4.32
C THR A 142 -9.01 23.94 3.73
N LEU A 143 -7.81 23.64 3.23
CA LEU A 143 -7.52 22.43 2.49
C LEU A 143 -7.02 21.30 3.40
N LEU A 144 -7.41 20.09 3.05
CA LEU A 144 -6.76 18.86 3.49
C LEU A 144 -5.52 18.62 2.63
N GLN A 145 -4.48 18.00 3.18
CA GLN A 145 -3.24 17.76 2.45
C GLN A 145 -3.47 17.00 1.13
N CYS A 146 -4.34 15.97 1.14
CA CYS A 146 -4.70 15.20 -0.05
C CYS A 146 -5.37 16.03 -1.17
N ASN A 147 -6.04 17.13 -0.80
CA ASN A 147 -6.71 18.03 -1.74
C ASN A 147 -5.78 19.11 -2.30
N VAL A 148 -4.61 19.33 -1.69
CA VAL A 148 -3.64 20.33 -2.17
C VAL A 148 -3.25 20.07 -3.60
N SER A 149 -3.07 18.80 -3.98
CA SER A 149 -2.71 18.38 -5.34
C SER A 149 -3.72 18.81 -6.41
N LYS A 150 -5.00 18.98 -6.06
CA LYS A 150 -6.05 19.45 -6.98
C LYS A 150 -5.87 20.92 -7.36
N LEU A 151 -5.34 21.72 -6.45
CA LEU A 151 -5.36 23.19 -6.52
C LEU A 151 -3.95 23.78 -6.70
N HIS A 152 -2.94 23.07 -6.20
CA HIS A 152 -1.54 23.47 -6.22
C HIS A 152 -0.68 22.38 -6.88
N THR A 153 0.42 22.83 -7.48
CA THR A 153 1.44 21.97 -8.08
C THR A 153 2.75 22.14 -7.33
N TRP A 154 3.41 21.02 -7.02
CA TRP A 154 4.71 21.02 -6.37
C TRP A 154 5.84 21.34 -7.36
N GLU A 155 6.58 22.41 -7.13
CA GLU A 155 7.78 22.76 -7.89
C GLU A 155 9.01 22.10 -7.27
N LYS A 156 9.53 21.05 -7.91
CA LYS A 156 10.63 20.24 -7.36
C LYS A 156 11.94 21.00 -7.16
N SER A 157 12.23 22.00 -8.00
CA SER A 157 13.48 22.76 -7.96
C SER A 157 13.52 23.72 -6.76
N LYS A 158 12.43 24.47 -6.55
CA LYS A 158 12.32 25.43 -5.44
C LYS A 158 11.76 24.83 -4.16
N LYS A 159 11.16 23.63 -4.24
CA LYS A 159 10.51 22.95 -3.11
C LYS A 159 9.37 23.79 -2.50
N ILE A 160 8.52 24.33 -3.37
CA ILE A 160 7.36 25.14 -3.00
C ILE A 160 6.10 24.66 -3.74
N PHE A 161 4.93 24.91 -3.15
CA PHE A 161 3.65 24.75 -3.83
C PHE A 161 3.29 26.05 -4.55
N ASN A 162 2.98 25.95 -5.84
CA ASN A 162 2.45 27.05 -6.64
C ASN A 162 0.99 26.79 -6.99
N GLN A 163 0.18 27.84 -7.04
CA GLN A 163 -1.20 27.74 -7.55
C GLN A 163 -1.21 27.24 -9.00
N ARG A 164 -2.24 26.44 -9.33
CA ARG A 164 -2.40 25.93 -10.70
C ARG A 164 -2.81 27.05 -11.65
N LYS A 165 -2.16 27.07 -12.81
CA LYS A 165 -2.46 28.00 -13.92
C LYS A 165 -3.47 27.45 -14.92
N GLN A 166 -3.81 26.17 -14.84
CA GLN A 166 -4.71 25.47 -15.75
C GLN A 166 -5.77 24.71 -14.95
N GLY A 167 -6.93 24.46 -15.55
CA GLY A 167 -8.05 23.76 -14.92
C GLY A 167 -9.35 24.56 -14.86
N ALA A 168 -10.37 23.99 -14.22
CA ALA A 168 -11.65 24.62 -13.98
C ALA A 168 -11.51 25.70 -12.90
N ILE A 169 -12.22 26.82 -13.06
CA ILE A 169 -12.29 27.88 -12.04
C ILE A 169 -13.05 27.31 -10.84
N VAL A 170 -12.50 27.51 -9.64
CA VAL A 170 -13.18 27.10 -8.41
C VAL A 170 -14.28 28.10 -8.09
N GLU A 171 -15.52 27.63 -7.96
CA GLU A 171 -16.66 28.48 -7.63
C GLU A 171 -16.42 29.24 -6.31
N GLY A 172 -16.65 30.55 -6.33
CA GLY A 172 -16.47 31.42 -5.16
C GLY A 172 -15.05 31.94 -4.92
N HIS A 173 -14.06 31.58 -5.77
CA HIS A 173 -12.69 32.08 -5.64
C HIS A 173 -12.10 32.55 -6.98
N ASP A 174 -11.99 33.87 -7.15
CA ASP A 174 -11.36 34.46 -8.33
C ASP A 174 -9.87 34.10 -8.41
N GLY A 175 -9.48 33.56 -9.57
CA GLY A 175 -8.09 33.22 -9.88
C GLY A 175 -7.63 31.82 -9.46
N ILE A 176 -8.41 31.09 -8.65
CA ILE A 176 -8.07 29.72 -8.24
C ILE A 176 -8.54 28.72 -9.29
N ARG A 177 -7.62 27.89 -9.77
CA ARG A 177 -7.94 26.82 -10.73
C ARG A 177 -7.74 25.45 -10.11
N SER A 178 -8.60 24.51 -10.46
CA SER A 178 -8.58 23.13 -10.01
C SER A 178 -8.50 22.16 -11.19
N VAL A 179 -7.73 21.09 -11.00
CA VAL A 179 -7.64 19.97 -11.95
C VAL A 179 -7.95 18.70 -11.19
N ASP A 180 -8.43 17.69 -11.90
CA ASP A 180 -8.61 16.37 -11.32
C ASP A 180 -7.23 15.70 -11.08
N ALA A 181 -6.68 15.96 -9.90
CA ALA A 181 -5.42 15.39 -9.44
C ALA A 181 -5.58 14.88 -8.00
N LEU A 182 -5.21 13.62 -7.78
CA LEU A 182 -5.38 12.95 -6.50
C LEU A 182 -4.08 13.00 -5.71
N GLY A 183 -4.07 13.72 -4.59
CA GLY A 183 -2.96 13.71 -3.64
C GLY A 183 -3.00 12.44 -2.81
N ARG A 184 -2.09 11.50 -3.09
CA ARG A 184 -1.99 10.23 -2.39
C ARG A 184 -0.93 10.31 -1.31
N VAL A 185 -1.41 10.26 -0.06
CA VAL A 185 -0.58 9.96 1.11
C VAL A 185 -0.26 8.47 1.12
N TYR A 186 1.00 8.09 1.40
CA TYR A 186 1.44 6.68 1.32
C TYR A 186 0.79 5.80 2.38
N THR A 187 0.42 4.57 2.02
CA THR A 187 -0.21 3.62 2.95
C THR A 187 0.78 3.24 4.03
N VAL A 188 0.45 3.58 5.28
CA VAL A 188 1.23 3.20 6.45
C VAL A 188 0.57 1.96 7.04
N HIS A 189 1.35 0.91 7.29
CA HIS A 189 0.86 -0.28 7.97
C HIS A 189 0.55 0.05 9.44
N SER A 190 -0.56 -0.47 9.99
CA SER A 190 -1.03 -0.17 11.35
C SER A 190 -0.02 -0.48 12.46
N ARG A 191 0.87 -1.46 12.26
CA ARG A 191 2.03 -1.74 13.14
C ARG A 191 2.95 -0.53 13.36
N ASN A 192 3.03 0.39 12.40
CA ASN A 192 3.77 1.63 12.57
C ASN A 192 2.80 2.71 13.06
N THR A 193 2.50 2.64 14.36
CA THR A 193 1.38 3.34 15.01
C THR A 193 1.45 4.85 14.82
N ASP A 194 2.60 5.47 15.05
CA ASP A 194 2.71 6.93 15.03
C ASP A 194 2.54 7.50 13.62
N TYR A 195 3.14 6.85 12.62
CA TYR A 195 2.98 7.25 11.22
C TYR A 195 1.53 7.02 10.75
N TYR A 196 0.87 5.98 11.27
CA TYR A 196 -0.53 5.71 10.98
C TYR A 196 -1.44 6.81 11.54
N TYR A 197 -1.20 7.27 12.78
CA TYR A 197 -1.95 8.38 13.39
C TYR A 197 -1.71 9.69 12.65
N VAL A 198 -0.46 10.02 12.29
CA VAL A 198 -0.18 11.21 11.47
C VAL A 198 -0.93 11.16 10.15
N ARG A 199 -0.94 10.00 9.47
CA ARG A 199 -1.73 9.81 8.25
C ARG A 199 -3.21 10.06 8.49
N LEU A 200 -3.80 9.53 9.56
CA LEU A 200 -5.21 9.74 9.89
C LEU A 200 -5.52 11.23 10.09
N LEU A 201 -4.69 11.92 10.88
CA LEU A 201 -4.83 13.35 11.16
C LEU A 201 -4.77 14.18 9.87
N LEU A 202 -3.87 13.87 8.94
CA LEU A 202 -3.75 14.58 7.65
C LEU A 202 -4.97 14.44 6.74
N HIS A 203 -5.80 13.41 6.94
CA HIS A 203 -7.05 13.23 6.21
C HIS A 203 -8.23 13.98 6.87
N LYS A 204 -8.05 14.54 8.07
CA LYS A 204 -9.12 15.14 8.87
C LYS A 204 -8.87 16.60 9.21
N ILE A 205 -7.64 16.95 9.57
CA ILE A 205 -7.24 18.30 9.94
C ILE A 205 -6.97 19.12 8.68
N LYS A 206 -7.62 20.28 8.60
CA LYS A 206 -7.44 21.25 7.52
C LYS A 206 -6.38 22.27 7.92
N GLY A 207 -5.51 22.62 6.97
CA GLY A 207 -4.61 23.75 7.13
C GLY A 207 -3.57 23.73 8.28
N PRO A 208 -3.02 22.58 8.72
CA PRO A 208 -2.02 22.58 9.79
C PRO A 208 -0.79 23.41 9.38
N LYS A 209 -0.24 24.23 10.30
CA LYS A 209 0.97 25.05 10.02
C LYS A 209 2.24 24.47 10.63
N SER A 210 2.12 23.41 11.43
CA SER A 210 3.24 22.75 12.07
C SER A 210 2.84 21.33 12.52
N PHE A 211 3.82 20.52 12.94
CA PHE A 211 3.56 19.23 13.58
C PHE A 211 2.80 19.38 14.90
N LYS A 212 2.99 20.52 15.59
CA LYS A 212 2.27 20.90 16.80
C LYS A 212 0.80 21.13 16.50
N ASP A 213 0.51 21.93 15.48
CA ASP A 213 -0.86 22.21 15.01
C ASP A 213 -1.59 20.92 14.60
N LEU A 214 -0.87 19.94 14.06
CA LEU A 214 -1.44 18.65 13.70
C LEU A 214 -1.91 17.84 14.91
N ARG A 215 -1.33 18.08 16.10
CA ARG A 215 -1.77 17.50 17.38
C ARG A 215 -2.72 18.42 18.14
N THR A 216 -3.06 19.58 17.58
CA THR A 216 -4.01 20.49 18.23
C THR A 216 -5.42 20.21 17.73
N VAL A 217 -6.29 19.78 18.64
CA VAL A 217 -7.70 19.51 18.35
C VAL A 217 -8.55 20.36 19.28
N ASN A 218 -9.54 21.06 18.74
CA ASN A 218 -10.42 21.98 19.50
C ASN A 218 -9.67 23.06 20.32
N GLY A 219 -8.47 23.45 19.87
CA GLY A 219 -7.62 24.44 20.57
C GLY A 219 -6.77 23.87 21.70
N ILE A 220 -6.88 22.58 22.00
CA ILE A 220 -6.05 21.88 22.98
C ILE A 220 -4.92 21.17 22.24
N GLU A 221 -3.68 21.38 22.70
CA GLU A 221 -2.50 20.67 22.22
C GLU A 221 -2.34 19.35 22.98
N TYR A 222 -2.24 18.25 22.25
CA TYR A 222 -2.00 16.91 22.80
C TYR A 222 -0.52 16.51 22.72
N GLU A 223 -0.07 15.69 23.68
CA GLU A 223 1.31 15.21 23.73
C GLU A 223 1.58 14.18 22.64
N THR A 224 0.59 13.35 22.30
CA THR A 224 0.75 12.30 21.30
C THR A 224 -0.22 12.45 20.13
N TYR A 225 0.16 11.93 18.96
CA TYR A 225 -0.75 11.86 17.81
C TYR A 225 -1.92 10.90 18.07
N LEU A 226 -1.73 9.93 18.97
CA LEU A 226 -2.75 8.98 19.41
C LEU A 226 -3.89 9.72 20.11
N GLU A 227 -3.58 10.52 21.13
CA GLU A 227 -4.57 11.31 21.88
C GLU A 227 -5.36 12.24 20.97
N ALA A 228 -4.67 12.95 20.06
CA ALA A 228 -5.34 13.80 19.08
C ALA A 228 -6.31 13.00 18.18
N CYS A 229 -5.95 11.77 17.80
CA CYS A 229 -6.85 10.89 17.03
C CYS A 229 -8.04 10.39 17.86
N LEU A 230 -7.82 10.08 19.14
CA LEU A 230 -8.87 9.65 20.08
C LEU A 230 -9.89 10.77 20.31
N GLU A 231 -9.43 12.00 20.55
CA GLU A 231 -10.28 13.17 20.71
C GLU A 231 -11.13 13.45 19.45
N LEU A 232 -10.56 13.22 18.26
CA LEU A 232 -11.29 13.31 16.99
C LEU A 232 -12.23 12.13 16.73
N GLY A 233 -12.27 11.13 17.62
CA GLY A 233 -13.06 9.90 17.45
C GLY A 233 -12.65 9.07 16.23
N LEU A 234 -11.37 9.13 15.84
CA LEU A 234 -10.85 8.41 14.67
C LEU A 234 -10.43 6.98 14.96
N LEU A 235 -10.30 6.64 16.24
CA LEU A 235 -9.89 5.33 16.73
C LEU A 235 -10.99 4.78 17.62
N GLU A 236 -11.25 3.48 17.49
CA GLU A 236 -12.11 2.78 18.43
C GLU A 236 -11.43 2.77 19.80
N ASN A 237 -12.14 3.28 20.81
CA ASN A 237 -11.69 3.27 22.19
C ASN A 237 -12.47 2.18 22.94
N ASP A 238 -11.76 1.26 23.59
CA ASP A 238 -12.36 0.23 24.45
C ASP A 238 -13.11 0.85 25.64
N ASN A 239 -12.95 2.17 25.89
CA ASN A 239 -13.71 2.91 26.88
C ASN A 239 -15.22 2.79 26.73
N GLN A 240 -15.76 2.62 25.51
CA GLN A 240 -17.20 2.43 25.32
C GLN A 240 -17.72 1.21 26.10
N TRP A 241 -16.89 0.16 26.20
CA TRP A 241 -17.22 -1.05 26.96
C TRP A 241 -17.09 -0.82 28.47
N ASN A 242 -16.06 -0.06 28.88
CA ASN A 242 -15.86 0.31 30.29
C ASN A 242 -16.98 1.23 30.80
N GLU A 243 -17.44 2.19 30.00
CA GLU A 243 -18.56 3.07 30.32
C GLU A 243 -19.88 2.30 30.36
N ALA A 244 -20.15 1.46 29.36
CA ALA A 244 -21.34 0.60 29.35
C ALA A 244 -21.38 -0.34 30.58
N LEU A 245 -20.24 -0.92 30.99
CA LEU A 245 -20.16 -1.74 32.19
C LEU A 245 -20.30 -0.92 33.48
N LYS A 246 -19.78 0.31 33.53
CA LYS A 246 -19.98 1.23 34.67
C LYS A 246 -21.45 1.61 34.81
N GLU A 247 -22.14 1.99 33.74
CA GLU A 247 -23.57 2.29 33.76
C GLU A 247 -24.41 1.09 34.19
N ALA A 248 -24.11 -0.10 33.67
CA ALA A 248 -24.76 -1.34 34.08
C ALA A 248 -24.49 -1.67 35.56
N ALA A 249 -23.31 -1.38 36.10
CA ALA A 249 -23.02 -1.57 37.51
C ALA A 249 -23.87 -0.69 38.45
N TYR A 250 -24.32 0.49 37.98
CA TYR A 250 -25.22 1.36 38.74
C TYR A 250 -26.70 0.99 38.62
N SER A 251 -27.10 0.35 37.52
CA SER A 251 -28.51 0.18 37.14
C SER A 251 -29.01 -1.28 37.14
N ASP A 252 -28.11 -2.25 37.03
CA ASP A 252 -28.43 -3.66 36.83
C ASP A 252 -27.92 -4.58 37.94
N TYR A 253 -28.55 -5.75 38.04
CA TYR A 253 -28.14 -6.80 38.96
C TYR A 253 -26.89 -7.55 38.46
N PRO A 254 -26.03 -8.07 39.35
CA PRO A 254 -24.79 -8.78 38.97
C PRO A 254 -24.97 -9.93 37.97
N SER A 255 -26.13 -10.58 37.94
CA SER A 255 -26.45 -11.64 36.98
C SER A 255 -26.64 -11.12 35.55
N LYS A 256 -27.14 -9.89 35.38
CA LYS A 256 -27.37 -9.25 34.09
C LYS A 256 -26.11 -8.63 33.50
N ILE A 257 -25.17 -8.21 34.35
CA ILE A 257 -23.87 -7.64 33.95
C ILE A 257 -22.93 -8.71 33.37
N ARG A 258 -23.06 -9.97 33.79
CA ARG A 258 -22.21 -11.08 33.30
C ARG A 258 -22.35 -11.35 31.80
N THR A 259 -23.55 -11.16 31.24
CA THR A 259 -23.83 -11.41 29.82
C THR A 259 -23.10 -10.43 28.89
N PRO A 260 -23.22 -9.09 29.05
CA PRO A 260 -22.46 -8.14 28.24
C PRO A 260 -20.95 -8.27 28.49
N PHE A 261 -20.51 -8.53 29.73
CA PHE A 261 -19.09 -8.77 30.03
C PHE A 261 -18.51 -9.96 29.25
N ALA A 262 -19.21 -11.10 29.21
CA ALA A 262 -18.79 -12.27 28.44
C ALA A 262 -18.80 -12.02 26.94
N LEU A 263 -19.80 -11.28 26.43
CA LEU A 263 -19.87 -10.87 25.03
C LEU A 263 -18.64 -10.02 24.66
N ILE A 264 -18.35 -8.99 25.46
CA ILE A 264 -17.20 -8.07 25.28
C ILE A 264 -15.88 -8.83 25.16
N LEU A 265 -15.62 -9.77 26.07
CA LEU A 265 -14.41 -10.61 26.06
C LEU A 265 -14.32 -11.52 24.82
N SER A 266 -15.46 -12.07 24.38
CA SER A 266 -15.50 -13.07 23.30
C SER A 266 -15.40 -12.46 21.89
N THR A 267 -16.01 -11.30 21.66
CA THR A 267 -16.13 -10.73 20.30
C THR A 267 -15.13 -9.60 20.03
N PHE A 268 -14.74 -8.83 21.05
CA PHE A 268 -14.00 -7.59 20.84
C PHE A 268 -12.55 -7.62 21.31
N GLN A 269 -12.14 -8.65 22.08
CA GLN A 269 -10.77 -8.80 22.61
C GLN A 269 -10.16 -7.47 23.12
N PRO A 270 -10.86 -6.75 24.04
CA PRO A 270 -10.38 -5.47 24.51
C PRO A 270 -9.00 -5.62 25.16
N LYS A 271 -8.15 -4.60 25.02
CA LYS A 271 -6.87 -4.55 25.73
C LYS A 271 -7.14 -4.25 27.19
N ILE A 272 -7.40 -5.30 27.97
CA ILE A 272 -7.56 -5.17 29.41
C ILE A 272 -6.17 -4.92 30.00
N GLU A 273 -5.85 -3.66 30.28
CA GLU A 273 -4.82 -3.35 31.26
C GLU A 273 -5.38 -3.78 32.63
N LEU A 274 -5.03 -5.00 33.04
CA LEU A 274 -5.22 -5.43 34.41
C LEU A 274 -4.30 -4.57 35.27
N GLY A 275 -4.84 -3.48 35.80
CA GLY A 275 -4.17 -2.70 36.83
C GLY A 275 -3.80 -3.63 37.99
N GLU A 276 -2.50 -3.76 38.23
CA GLU A 276 -1.99 -4.35 39.46
C GLU A 276 -2.52 -3.50 40.63
N GLN A 277 -3.39 -4.11 41.45
CA GLN A 277 -3.67 -3.68 42.82
C GLN A 277 -2.81 -4.48 43.78
#